data_AF-A0A853IU12-F1
#
_entry.id   AF-A0A853IU12-F1
#
_cell.length_a   1.000
_cell.length_b   1.000
_cell.length_c   1.000
_cell.angle_alpha   90.00
_cell.angle_beta   90.00
_cell.angle_gamma   90.00
#
_symmetry.space_group_name_H-M   'P 1'
#
loop_
_entity.id
_entity.type
_entity.pdbx_description
1 polymer ?
#
loop_
_entity_poly.entity_id
_entity_poly.type
_entity_poly.pdbx_seq_one_letter_code
_entity_poly.pdbx_strand_id
1 'polypeptide(L)'
;MKPTPILLPPHLTPRIATDLATRFIGIGNPALLAEPLLGLIASRQCPGHVFIETLERVPQWAKAGRVLVSGFHSPLEQQVLHSLLRRQGRAVKVLARHLLPDRDYRPAAEEREPLAQGRLLIVSASPATETRTTRASALARNGLVLVLAREHWAPRIAPESPLTALRADDVV
;
A
#
# COMPACT_ATOMS: atom_id res chain seq x y z
N MET A 1 -15.47 -7.32 -7.62
CA MET A 1 -15.59 -7.28 -6.15
C MET A 1 -15.99 -5.86 -5.79
N LYS A 2 -17.08 -5.69 -5.04
CA LYS A 2 -17.60 -4.37 -4.69
C LYS A 2 -16.75 -3.75 -3.58
N PRO A 3 -16.22 -2.53 -3.77
CA PRO A 3 -15.58 -1.78 -2.69
C PRO A 3 -16.56 -1.44 -1.58
N THR A 4 -16.11 -1.48 -0.34
CA THR A 4 -16.90 -1.12 0.84
C THR A 4 -16.15 -0.09 1.68
N PRO A 5 -16.86 0.85 2.35
CA PRO A 5 -16.24 1.74 3.32
C PRO A 5 -15.43 0.96 4.37
N ILE A 6 -14.28 1.49 4.76
CA ILE A 6 -13.40 0.89 5.76
C ILE A 6 -13.36 1.80 6.98
N LEU A 7 -13.69 1.23 8.14
CA LEU A 7 -13.46 1.89 9.42
C LEU A 7 -12.00 1.72 9.82
N LEU A 8 -11.33 2.84 10.09
CA LEU A 8 -9.94 2.82 10.53
C LEU A 8 -9.82 2.31 11.97
N PRO A 9 -8.83 1.45 12.27
CA PRO A 9 -8.51 1.07 13.63
C PRO A 9 -8.14 2.27 14.52
N PRO A 10 -8.42 2.21 15.84
CA PRO A 10 -8.21 3.34 16.76
C PRO A 10 -6.79 3.90 16.78
N HIS A 11 -5.77 3.08 16.54
CA HIS A 11 -4.37 3.51 16.54
C HIS A 11 -3.98 4.33 15.29
N LEU A 12 -4.79 4.29 14.23
CA LEU A 12 -4.60 5.07 13.00
C LEU A 12 -5.42 6.36 13.00
N THR A 13 -6.53 6.41 13.75
CA THR A 13 -7.39 7.60 13.86
C THR A 13 -6.63 8.89 14.19
N PRO A 14 -5.71 8.95 15.18
CA PRO A 14 -4.99 10.19 15.49
C PRO A 14 -3.92 10.55 14.44
N ARG A 15 -3.57 9.63 13.53
CA ARG A 15 -2.51 9.82 12.53
C ARG A 15 -3.06 10.25 11.17
N ILE A 16 -4.37 10.17 10.97
CA ILE A 16 -5.04 10.40 9.69
C ILE A 16 -6.06 11.52 9.86
N ALA A 17 -5.99 12.54 9.00
CA ALA A 17 -6.97 13.61 8.95
C ALA A 17 -8.41 13.07 8.87
N THR A 18 -9.34 13.68 9.61
CA THR A 18 -10.73 13.22 9.67
C THR A 18 -11.40 13.16 8.29
N ASP A 19 -11.10 14.13 7.42
CA ASP A 19 -11.64 14.15 6.06
C ASP A 19 -11.08 13.00 5.20
N LEU A 20 -9.82 12.60 5.40
CA LEU A 20 -9.22 11.45 4.73
C LEU A 20 -9.76 10.14 5.29
N ALA A 21 -9.94 10.04 6.61
CA ALA A 21 -10.51 8.89 7.29
C ALA A 21 -11.91 8.53 6.76
N THR A 22 -12.75 9.52 6.51
CA THR A 22 -14.12 9.29 5.97
C THR A 22 -14.13 8.80 4.51
N ARG A 23 -13.02 8.94 3.78
CA ARG A 23 -12.90 8.51 2.38
C ARG A 23 -12.37 7.09 2.21
N PHE A 24 -11.98 6.43 3.30
CA PHE A 24 -11.41 5.09 3.23
C PHE A 24 -12.41 4.09 2.67
N ILE A 25 -12.05 3.51 1.53
CA ILE A 25 -12.82 2.49 0.84
C ILE A 25 -11.88 1.39 0.36
N GLY A 26 -12.33 0.14 0.36
CA GLY A 26 -11.49 -0.95 -0.07
C GLY A 26 -12.18 -2.29 -0.23
N ILE A 27 -11.37 -3.29 -0.54
CA ILE A 27 -11.78 -4.67 -0.82
C ILE A 27 -10.76 -5.61 -0.20
N GLY A 28 -11.25 -6.66 0.45
CA GLY A 28 -10.42 -7.65 1.12
C GLY A 28 -10.60 -7.55 2.63
N ASN A 29 -9.54 -7.84 3.38
CA ASN A 29 -9.63 -7.95 4.84
C ASN A 29 -9.18 -6.65 5.55
N PRO A 30 -10.12 -5.81 6.05
CA PRO A 30 -9.75 -4.57 6.74
C PRO A 30 -9.02 -4.80 8.06
N ALA A 31 -9.12 -5.99 8.67
CA ALA A 31 -8.39 -6.31 9.90
C ALA A 31 -6.86 -6.26 9.72
N LEU A 32 -6.36 -6.32 8.49
CA LEU A 32 -4.93 -6.11 8.21
C LEU A 32 -4.44 -4.73 8.66
N LEU A 33 -5.30 -3.70 8.65
CA LEU A 33 -4.93 -2.36 9.13
C LEU A 33 -4.72 -2.30 10.64
N ALA A 34 -5.18 -3.32 11.40
CA ALA A 34 -4.98 -3.39 12.85
C ALA A 34 -3.54 -3.81 13.23
N GLU A 35 -2.81 -4.38 12.28
CA GLU A 35 -1.49 -4.97 12.46
C GLU A 35 -0.37 -3.91 12.38
N PRO A 36 0.82 -4.16 12.94
CA PRO A 36 1.98 -3.27 12.77
C PRO A 36 2.52 -3.35 11.33
N LEU A 37 1.99 -2.47 10.47
CA LEU A 37 2.30 -2.45 9.04
C LEU A 37 3.76 -2.05 8.75
N LEU A 38 4.40 -2.78 7.84
CA LEU A 38 5.69 -2.42 7.24
C LEU A 38 5.47 -1.69 5.91
N GLY A 39 5.72 -0.38 5.91
CA GLY A 39 5.63 0.46 4.73
C GLY A 39 6.78 0.22 3.76
N LEU A 40 6.48 -0.07 2.50
CA LEU A 40 7.47 -0.21 1.44
C LEU A 40 7.28 0.90 0.42
N ILE A 41 8.31 1.72 0.22
CA ILE A 41 8.33 2.74 -0.83
C ILE A 41 9.70 2.71 -1.53
N ALA A 42 9.70 2.70 -2.86
CA ALA A 42 10.94 2.79 -3.63
C ALA A 42 10.80 3.65 -4.88
N SER A 43 11.88 4.34 -5.26
CA SER A 43 11.97 5.00 -6.56
C SER A 43 11.88 3.99 -7.70
N ARG A 44 11.37 4.45 -8.85
CA ARG A 44 11.23 3.62 -10.07
C ARG A 44 12.58 3.08 -10.56
N GLN A 45 13.61 3.90 -10.49
CA GLN A 45 14.98 3.50 -10.82
C GLN A 45 15.64 2.93 -9.56
N CYS A 46 15.96 1.64 -9.61
CA CYS A 46 16.59 0.91 -8.51
C CYS A 46 17.81 0.15 -9.04
N PRO A 47 19.00 0.33 -8.45
CA PRO A 47 20.17 -0.48 -8.78
C PRO A 47 19.92 -1.97 -8.56
N GLY A 48 20.52 -2.81 -9.40
CA GLY A 48 20.31 -4.27 -9.36
C GLY A 48 20.64 -4.92 -8.01
N HIS A 49 21.71 -4.48 -7.34
CA HIS A 49 22.07 -5.03 -6.02
C HIS A 49 21.00 -4.74 -4.96
N VAL A 50 20.53 -3.49 -4.85
CA VAL A 50 19.44 -3.10 -3.93
C VAL A 50 18.16 -3.88 -4.21
N PHE A 51 17.87 -4.12 -5.49
CA PHE A 51 16.72 -4.89 -5.93
C PHE A 51 16.78 -6.33 -5.40
N ILE A 52 17.92 -7.00 -5.61
CA ILE A 52 18.15 -8.38 -5.16
C ILE A 52 18.09 -8.46 -3.63
N GLU A 53 18.84 -7.61 -2.93
CA GLU A 53 18.88 -7.56 -1.46
C GLU A 53 17.48 -7.38 -0.85
N THR A 54 16.65 -6.54 -1.47
CA THR A 54 15.27 -6.35 -1.00
C THR A 54 14.42 -7.60 -1.23
N LEU A 55 14.57 -8.29 -2.37
CA LEU A 55 13.83 -9.52 -2.64
C LEU A 55 14.24 -10.68 -1.72
N GLU A 56 15.50 -10.73 -1.29
CA GLU A 56 16.00 -11.71 -0.32
C GLU A 56 15.36 -11.55 1.08
N ARG A 57 14.83 -10.37 1.41
CA ARG A 57 14.10 -10.12 2.67
C ARG A 57 12.67 -10.63 2.65
N VAL A 58 12.02 -10.71 1.48
CA VAL A 58 10.60 -11.09 1.35
C VAL A 58 10.25 -12.43 2.01
N PRO A 59 11.05 -13.51 1.87
CA PRO A 59 10.80 -14.77 2.57
C PRO A 59 10.76 -14.59 4.10
N GLN A 60 11.63 -13.75 4.65
CA GLN A 60 11.70 -13.49 6.09
C GLN A 60 10.46 -12.73 6.56
N TRP A 61 10.02 -11.72 5.80
CA TRP A 61 8.79 -10.98 6.10
C TRP A 61 7.54 -11.87 6.05
N ALA A 62 7.44 -12.74 5.03
CA ALA A 62 6.34 -13.69 4.92
C ALA A 62 6.33 -14.67 6.11
N LYS A 63 7.49 -15.27 6.43
CA LYS A 63 7.63 -16.21 7.56
C LYS A 63 7.31 -15.56 8.91
N ALA A 64 7.71 -14.30 9.10
CA ALA A 64 7.41 -13.54 10.31
C ALA A 64 5.97 -13.02 10.37
N GLY A 65 5.14 -13.30 9.36
CA GLY A 65 3.74 -12.84 9.31
C GLY A 65 3.59 -11.33 9.16
N ARG A 66 4.63 -10.61 8.70
CA ARG A 66 4.56 -9.16 8.53
C ARG A 66 3.50 -8.79 7.49
N VAL A 67 2.79 -7.70 7.75
CA VAL A 67 1.85 -7.12 6.79
C VAL A 67 2.53 -5.96 6.08
N LEU A 68 2.76 -6.09 4.78
CA LEU A 68 3.39 -5.03 3.99
C LEU A 68 2.34 -4.04 3.47
N VAL A 69 2.60 -2.75 3.60
CA VAL A 69 1.77 -1.69 3.01
C VAL A 69 2.55 -0.91 1.96
N SER A 70 1.99 -0.78 0.76
CA SER A 70 2.57 -0.02 -0.34
C SER A 70 1.49 0.26 -1.39
N GLY A 71 1.77 1.08 -2.39
CA GLY A 71 0.95 1.10 -3.61
C GLY A 71 1.49 0.25 -4.75
N PHE A 72 2.62 -0.44 -4.56
CA PHE A 72 3.14 -1.45 -5.47
C PHE A 72 3.24 -0.97 -6.93
N HIS A 73 3.90 0.17 -7.13
CA HIS A 73 3.97 0.86 -8.42
C HIS A 73 5.36 0.86 -9.02
N SER A 74 6.43 0.92 -8.22
CA SER A 74 7.79 0.76 -8.77
C SER A 74 8.04 -0.70 -9.15
N PRO A 75 8.96 -0.99 -10.11
CA PRO A 75 9.29 -2.38 -10.47
C PRO A 75 9.70 -3.23 -9.27
N LEU A 76 10.45 -2.63 -8.33
CA LEU A 76 10.84 -3.32 -7.09
C LEU A 76 9.62 -3.63 -6.22
N GLU A 77 8.76 -2.65 -5.95
CA GLU A 77 7.57 -2.87 -5.13
C GLU A 77 6.67 -3.95 -5.74
N GLN A 78 6.49 -3.96 -7.07
CA GLN A 78 5.70 -4.97 -7.78
C GLN A 78 6.29 -6.38 -7.60
N GLN A 79 7.61 -6.54 -7.72
CA GLN A 79 8.24 -7.84 -7.48
C GLN A 79 8.16 -8.28 -6.02
N VAL A 80 8.22 -7.33 -5.07
CA VAL A 80 7.99 -7.63 -3.65
C VAL A 80 6.57 -8.15 -3.45
N LEU A 81 5.54 -7.51 -4.00
CA LEU A 81 4.15 -8.00 -3.91
C LEU A 81 4.03 -9.39 -4.52
N HIS A 82 4.54 -9.59 -5.74
CA HIS A 82 4.48 -10.88 -6.43
C HIS A 82 5.11 -12.01 -5.60
N SER A 83 6.33 -11.79 -5.11
CA SER A 83 7.05 -12.76 -4.28
C SER A 83 6.33 -13.01 -2.94
N LEU A 84 5.81 -11.96 -2.31
CA LEU A 84 5.09 -12.05 -1.04
C LEU A 84 3.81 -12.87 -1.17
N LEU A 85 2.99 -12.61 -2.20
CA LEU A 85 1.72 -13.30 -2.41
C LEU A 85 1.92 -14.80 -2.68
N ARG A 86 2.93 -15.15 -3.50
CA ARG A 86 3.32 -16.57 -3.74
C ARG A 86 3.77 -17.31 -2.48
N ARG A 87 4.22 -16.57 -1.46
CA ARG A 87 4.69 -17.11 -0.18
C ARG A 87 3.63 -17.05 0.91
N GLN A 88 2.36 -16.90 0.54
CA GLN A 88 1.24 -16.77 1.47
C GLN A 88 1.37 -15.56 2.42
N GLY A 89 2.14 -14.54 2.03
CA GLY A 89 2.29 -13.32 2.82
C GLY A 89 1.03 -12.45 2.82
N ARG A 90 1.05 -11.41 3.66
CA ARG A 90 -0.07 -10.49 3.89
C ARG A 90 0.28 -9.08 3.41
N ALA A 91 -0.65 -8.39 2.74
CA ALA A 91 -0.39 -7.06 2.21
C ALA A 91 -1.61 -6.13 2.23
N VAL A 92 -1.32 -4.83 2.29
CA VAL A 92 -2.24 -3.72 2.07
C VAL A 92 -1.76 -2.94 0.85
N LYS A 93 -2.53 -2.95 -0.23
CA LYS A 93 -2.27 -2.22 -1.47
C LYS A 93 -3.05 -0.92 -1.50
N VAL A 94 -2.35 0.21 -1.45
CA VAL A 94 -2.93 1.56 -1.46
C VAL A 94 -2.96 2.09 -2.89
N LEU A 95 -4.16 2.37 -3.41
CA LEU A 95 -4.34 2.93 -4.74
C LEU A 95 -4.24 4.46 -4.72
N ALA A 96 -3.72 5.02 -5.81
CA ALA A 96 -3.65 6.45 -6.08
C ALA A 96 -4.82 6.94 -6.97
N ARG A 97 -6.00 6.33 -6.80
CA ARG A 97 -7.24 6.67 -7.49
C ARG A 97 -8.41 6.15 -6.67
N HIS A 98 -9.57 6.76 -6.83
CA HIS A 98 -10.79 6.33 -6.16
C HIS A 98 -11.21 4.92 -6.58
N LEU A 99 -11.72 4.15 -5.60
CA LEU A 99 -12.43 2.91 -5.86
C LEU A 99 -13.91 3.24 -5.96
N LEU A 100 -14.46 3.20 -7.18
CA LEU A 100 -15.86 3.48 -7.44
C LEU A 100 -16.76 2.43 -6.75
N PRO A 101 -17.62 2.81 -5.79
CA PRO A 101 -18.50 1.86 -5.09
C PRO A 101 -19.46 1.13 -6.05
N ASP A 102 -19.90 1.84 -7.09
CA ASP A 102 -20.87 1.34 -8.07
C ASP A 102 -20.24 0.49 -9.18
N ARG A 103 -18.90 0.30 -9.16
CA ARG A 103 -18.18 -0.48 -10.16
C ARG A 103 -17.36 -1.57 -9.50
N ASP A 104 -17.51 -2.78 -10.01
CA ASP A 104 -16.67 -3.88 -9.61
C ASP A 104 -15.19 -3.60 -9.87
N TYR A 105 -14.38 -3.68 -8.81
CA TYR A 105 -12.95 -3.78 -8.95
C TYR A 105 -12.59 -5.14 -9.54
N ARG A 106 -11.71 -5.12 -10.53
CA ARG A 106 -11.17 -6.31 -11.19
C ARG A 106 -9.73 -6.51 -10.72
N PRO A 107 -9.50 -7.37 -9.71
CA PRO A 107 -8.16 -7.69 -9.24
C PRO A 107 -7.35 -8.43 -10.32
N ALA A 108 -6.03 -8.26 -10.28
CA ALA A 108 -5.12 -9.06 -11.07
C ALA A 108 -5.27 -10.55 -10.71
N ALA A 109 -4.88 -11.45 -11.61
CA ALA A 109 -5.05 -12.89 -11.39
C ALA A 109 -4.40 -13.36 -10.09
N GLU A 110 -3.19 -12.87 -9.79
CA GLU A 110 -2.44 -13.18 -8.57
C GLU A 110 -3.04 -12.61 -7.27
N GLU A 111 -3.94 -11.62 -7.37
CA GLU A 111 -4.55 -10.96 -6.21
C GLU A 111 -5.86 -11.64 -5.78
N ARG A 112 -6.48 -12.44 -6.65
CA ARG A 112 -7.81 -13.06 -6.40
C ARG A 112 -7.80 -14.00 -5.20
N GLU A 113 -6.86 -14.94 -5.18
CA GLU A 113 -6.74 -15.92 -4.09
C GLU A 113 -6.34 -15.25 -2.76
N PRO A 114 -5.37 -14.32 -2.71
CA PRO A 114 -5.05 -13.62 -1.47
C PRO A 114 -6.20 -12.76 -0.93
N LEU A 115 -7.00 -12.15 -1.81
CA LEU A 115 -8.22 -11.43 -1.42
C LEU A 115 -9.25 -12.40 -0.82
N ALA A 116 -9.49 -13.54 -1.47
CA ALA A 116 -10.43 -14.54 -0.99
C ALA A 116 -10.02 -15.14 0.37
N GLN A 117 -8.72 -15.30 0.61
CA GLN A 117 -8.17 -15.82 1.86
C GLN A 117 -7.96 -14.75 2.95
N GLY A 118 -8.35 -13.49 2.69
CA GLY A 118 -8.18 -12.41 3.66
C GLY A 118 -6.73 -12.04 3.98
N ARG A 119 -5.79 -12.37 3.07
CA ARG A 119 -4.37 -12.01 3.15
C ARG A 119 -4.04 -10.70 2.42
N LEU A 120 -4.92 -10.24 1.54
CA LEU A 120 -4.77 -8.97 0.83
C LEU A 120 -5.92 -8.02 1.18
N LEU A 121 -5.57 -6.75 1.32
CA LEU A 121 -6.50 -5.64 1.37
C LEU A 121 -6.09 -4.62 0.32
N ILE A 122 -7.03 -4.17 -0.50
CA ILE A 122 -6.82 -3.09 -1.46
C ILE A 122 -7.63 -1.90 -0.97
N VAL A 123 -6.98 -0.77 -0.75
CA VAL A 123 -7.61 0.45 -0.22
C VAL A 123 -7.38 1.65 -1.11
N SER A 124 -8.27 2.63 -1.00
CA SER A 124 -8.08 3.98 -1.51
C SER A 124 -8.67 4.97 -0.51
N ALA A 125 -8.07 6.15 -0.44
CA ALA A 125 -8.63 7.32 0.22
C ALA A 125 -8.70 8.53 -0.74
N SER A 126 -8.49 8.29 -2.05
CA SER A 126 -8.60 9.33 -3.07
C SER A 126 -10.05 9.83 -3.17
N PRO A 127 -10.25 11.14 -3.37
CA PRO A 127 -11.59 11.71 -3.57
C PRO A 127 -12.24 11.13 -4.83
N ALA A 128 -13.58 11.11 -4.87
CA ALA A 128 -14.34 10.54 -5.99
C ALA A 128 -14.02 11.16 -7.37
N THR A 129 -13.54 12.41 -7.38
CA THR A 129 -13.08 13.11 -8.58
C THR A 129 -11.80 12.51 -9.18
N GLU A 130 -10.96 11.85 -8.37
CA GLU A 130 -9.71 11.22 -8.81
C GLU A 130 -9.95 9.80 -9.34
N THR A 131 -10.45 9.68 -10.57
CA THR A 131 -10.71 8.36 -11.19
C THR A 131 -9.46 7.74 -11.85
N ARG A 132 -8.37 8.50 -12.01
CA ARG A 132 -7.12 8.08 -12.65
C ARG A 132 -5.92 8.45 -11.79
N THR A 133 -4.88 7.63 -11.88
CA THR A 133 -3.60 7.92 -11.22
C THR A 133 -2.92 9.11 -11.92
N THR A 134 -2.55 10.10 -11.12
CA THR A 134 -1.77 11.28 -11.49
C THR A 134 -0.51 11.35 -10.64
N ARG A 135 0.42 12.26 -10.96
CA ARG A 135 1.59 12.48 -10.10
C ARG A 135 1.19 12.94 -8.69
N ALA A 136 0.21 13.83 -8.58
CA ALA A 136 -0.27 14.36 -7.30
C ALA A 136 -0.94 13.26 -6.45
N SER A 137 -1.87 12.49 -7.02
CA SER A 137 -2.50 11.38 -6.30
C SER A 137 -1.52 10.26 -5.95
N ALA A 138 -0.50 10.01 -6.79
CA ALA A 138 0.57 9.07 -6.45
C ALA A 138 1.41 9.54 -5.26
N LEU A 139 1.68 10.85 -5.15
CA LEU A 139 2.36 11.44 -4.00
C LEU A 139 1.51 11.37 -2.74
N ALA A 140 0.24 11.77 -2.81
CA ALA A 140 -0.70 11.65 -1.70
C ALA A 140 -0.82 10.20 -1.20
N ARG A 141 -0.93 9.24 -2.13
CA ARG A 141 -0.89 7.80 -1.81
C ARG A 141 0.39 7.39 -1.11
N ASN A 142 1.55 7.87 -1.55
CA ASN A 142 2.82 7.51 -0.92
C ASN A 142 2.88 8.02 0.52
N GLY A 143 2.45 9.26 0.77
CA GLY A 143 2.36 9.78 2.12
C GLY A 143 1.37 8.99 2.98
N LEU A 144 0.24 8.55 2.41
CA LEU A 144 -0.69 7.65 3.09
C LEU A 144 -0.04 6.31 3.47
N VAL A 145 0.81 5.74 2.61
CA VAL A 145 1.60 4.54 2.96
C VAL A 145 2.48 4.80 4.18
N LEU A 146 3.14 5.96 4.26
CA LEU A 146 3.97 6.32 5.41
C LEU A 146 3.15 6.47 6.70
N VAL A 147 1.98 7.10 6.62
CA VAL A 147 1.06 7.28 7.75
C VAL A 147 0.48 5.95 8.24
N LEU A 148 0.11 5.05 7.33
CA LEU A 148 -0.41 3.73 7.69
C LEU A 148 0.67 2.85 8.33
N ALA A 149 1.90 2.98 7.87
CA ALA A 149 3.02 2.18 8.35
C ALA A 149 3.48 2.56 9.76
N ARG A 150 3.90 1.55 10.52
CA ARG A 150 4.61 1.71 11.80
C ARG A 150 6.12 1.70 11.59
N GLU A 151 6.59 0.90 10.64
CA GLU A 151 7.99 0.82 10.24
C GLU A 151 8.08 1.04 8.73
N HIS A 152 9.18 1.61 8.26
CA HIS A 152 9.38 1.91 6.85
C HIS A 152 10.62 1.22 6.30
N TRP A 153 10.48 0.64 5.12
CA TRP A 153 11.57 0.11 4.31
C TRP A 153 11.62 0.89 2.99
N ALA A 154 12.64 1.74 2.85
CA ALA A 154 12.84 2.57 1.67
C ALA A 154 14.24 2.33 1.08
N PRO A 155 14.45 1.19 0.40
CA PRO A 155 15.80 0.71 0.05
C PRO A 155 16.47 1.56 -1.03
N ARG A 156 15.67 2.26 -1.84
CA ARG A 156 16.16 3.24 -2.81
C ARG A 156 15.22 4.42 -2.92
N ILE A 157 15.76 5.60 -2.60
CA ILE A 157 15.20 6.89 -2.97
C ILE A 157 16.23 7.60 -3.86
N ALA A 158 15.89 7.85 -5.12
CA ALA A 158 16.74 8.62 -6.02
C ALA A 158 16.76 10.11 -5.59
N PRO A 159 17.88 10.84 -5.71
CA PRO A 159 17.99 12.23 -5.24
C PRO A 159 16.91 13.17 -5.81
N GLU A 160 16.56 12.99 -7.09
CA GLU A 160 15.54 13.74 -7.81
C GLU A 160 14.11 13.18 -7.64
N SER A 161 13.95 12.14 -6.83
CA SER A 161 12.65 11.53 -6.59
C SER A 161 11.79 12.44 -5.71
N PRO A 162 10.49 12.61 -6.03
CA PRO A 162 9.55 13.29 -5.15
C PRO A 162 9.41 12.65 -3.76
N LEU A 163 9.91 11.42 -3.60
CA LEU A 163 9.96 10.70 -2.34
C LEU A 163 10.95 11.31 -1.33
N THR A 164 11.94 12.10 -1.76
CA THR A 164 12.91 12.74 -0.85
C THR A 164 12.27 13.78 0.06
N ALA A 165 11.23 14.45 -0.44
CA ALA A 165 10.47 15.44 0.32
C ALA A 165 9.35 14.81 1.18
N LEU A 166 9.08 13.52 1.02
CA LEU A 166 7.92 12.86 1.60
C LEU A 166 8.18 12.54 3.08
N ARG A 167 7.41 13.16 3.96
CA ARG A 167 7.39 12.85 5.39
C ARG A 167 6.06 12.19 5.78
N ALA A 168 6.09 11.38 6.83
CA ALA A 168 4.86 10.84 7.40
C ALA A 168 3.92 11.96 7.88
N ASP A 169 4.47 13.12 8.23
CA ASP A 169 3.73 14.28 8.74
C ASP A 169 3.02 15.08 7.63
N ASP A 170 3.34 14.86 6.35
CA ASP A 170 2.78 15.64 5.22
C ASP A 170 1.36 15.22 4.81
N VAL A 171 0.80 14.19 5.45
CA VAL A 171 -0.56 13.65 5.17
C VAL A 171 -1.51 13.85 6.36
N VAL A 172 -1.07 14.62 7.37
CA VAL A 172 -1.90 15.06 8.50
C VAL A 172 -2.78 16.24 8.12
#